data_AF-A0A6L4ZL48-F1
#
_entry.id   AF-A0A6L4ZL48-F1
#
_cell.length_a   1.000
_cell.length_b   1.000
_cell.length_c   1.000
_cell.angle_alpha   90.00
_cell.angle_beta   90.00
_cell.angle_gamma   90.00
#
_symmetry.space_group_name_H-M   'P 1'
#
loop_
_entity.id
_entity.type
_entity.pdbx_description
1 polymer ?
#
loop_
_entity_poly.entity_id
_entity_poly.type
_entity_poly.pdbx_seq_one_letter_code
_entity_poly.pdbx_strand_id
1 'polypeptide(L)' 'YEVKEWWGTSGAAAQVAGLSALLLAKNPTLTPQQIQCIIKNSCTPLPYNAVSVGSGLVDCLTAVKLASNIAYKF' A
#
# COMPACT_ATOMS: atom_id res chain seq x y z
N TYR A 1 4.19 -18.26 23.41
CA TYR A 1 3.66 -16.93 23.09
C TYR A 1 2.18 -17.10 22.82
N GLU A 2 1.32 -16.24 23.37
CA GLU A 2 -0.12 -16.30 23.13
C GLU A 2 -0.45 -15.37 21.96
N VAL A 3 -0.99 -15.92 20.87
CA VAL A 3 -1.43 -15.11 19.73
C VAL A 3 -2.77 -14.49 20.11
N LYS A 4 -2.78 -13.18 20.36
CA LYS A 4 -4.02 -12.42 20.55
C LYS A 4 -4.56 -11.97 19.21
N GLU A 5 -5.80 -12.33 18.92
CA GLU A 5 -6.54 -11.75 17.81
C GLU A 5 -6.81 -10.27 18.10
N TRP A 6 -6.46 -9.41 17.14
CA TRP A 6 -6.65 -7.97 17.24
C TRP A 6 -7.03 -7.39 15.89
N TRP A 7 -7.89 -6.38 15.92
CA TRP A 7 -8.42 -5.71 14.73
C TRP A 7 -8.55 -4.21 15.00
N GLY A 8 -8.51 -3.42 13.94
CA GLY A 8 -8.65 -1.97 14.03
C GLY A 8 -7.84 -1.24 12.97
N THR A 9 -8.04 0.07 12.88
CA THR A 9 -7.29 0.94 11.96
C THR A 9 -5.79 0.93 12.24
N SER A 10 -5.39 0.70 13.50
CA SER A 10 -3.99 0.52 13.88
C SER A 10 -3.34 -0.71 13.23
N GLY A 11 -4.07 -1.82 13.10
CA GLY A 11 -3.59 -3.01 12.39
C GLY A 11 -3.48 -2.75 10.87
N ALA A 12 -4.49 -2.08 10.29
CA ALA A 12 -4.45 -1.67 8.89
C ALA A 12 -3.29 -0.70 8.60
N ALA A 13 -3.02 0.26 9.49
CA ALA A 13 -1.91 1.18 9.38
C ALA A 13 -0.55 0.45 9.35
N ALA A 14 -0.37 -0.55 10.22
CA ALA A 14 0.84 -1.38 10.22
C ALA A 14 1.03 -2.15 8.90
N GLN A 15 -0.05 -2.65 8.30
CA GLN A 15 0.00 -3.30 6.98
C GLN A 15 0.44 -2.34 5.88
N VAL A 16 -0.11 -1.12 5.84
CA VAL A 16 0.29 -0.08 4.86
C VAL A 16 1.74 0.36 5.07
N ALA A 17 2.20 0.46 6.32
CA ALA A 17 3.60 0.75 6.64
C ALA A 17 4.54 -0.36 6.16
N GLY A 18 4.16 -1.63 6.38
CA GLY A 18 4.90 -2.79 5.88
C GLY A 18 4.98 -2.83 4.34
N LEU A 19 3.88 -2.51 3.65
CA LEU A 19 3.90 -2.37 2.19
C LEU A 19 4.86 -1.24 1.77
N SER A 20 4.80 -0.09 2.43
CA SER A 20 5.69 1.05 2.10
C SER A 20 7.17 0.65 2.23
N ALA A 21 7.52 -0.10 3.28
CA ALA A 21 8.86 -0.66 3.45
C ALA A 21 9.22 -1.68 2.36
N LEU A 22 8.29 -2.54 1.96
CA LEU A 22 8.49 -3.50 0.86
C LEU A 22 8.76 -2.79 -0.48
N LEU A 23 8.06 -1.69 -0.76
CA LEU A 23 8.30 -0.89 -1.98
C LEU A 23 9.68 -0.25 -1.96
N LEU A 24 10.12 0.29 -0.82
CA LEU A 24 11.49 0.81 -0.66
C LEU A 24 12.56 -0.29 -0.77
N ALA A 25 12.30 -1.47 -0.20
CA ALA A 25 13.21 -2.61 -0.35
C ALA A 25 13.33 -3.04 -1.82
N LYS A 26 12.24 -2.94 -2.59
CA LYS A 26 12.25 -3.23 -4.03
C LYS A 26 12.95 -2.15 -4.85
N ASN A 27 12.73 -0.87 -4.52
CA ASN A 27 13.33 0.26 -5.20
C ASN A 27 13.67 1.37 -4.18
N PRO A 28 14.94 1.45 -3.73
CA PRO A 28 15.38 2.40 -2.71
C PRO A 28 15.36 3.86 -3.15
N THR A 29 15.19 4.16 -4.45
CA THR A 29 15.19 5.55 -4.96
C THR A 29 13.80 6.19 -4.96
N LEU A 30 12.76 5.43 -4.59
CA LEU A 30 11.39 5.93 -4.51
C LEU A 30 11.26 7.04 -3.46
N THR A 31 10.61 8.14 -3.85
CA THR A 31 10.22 9.19 -2.91
C THR A 31 8.97 8.81 -2.13
N PRO A 32 8.72 9.42 -0.95
CA PRO A 32 7.47 9.20 -0.21
C PRO A 32 6.20 9.46 -1.05
N GLN A 33 6.24 10.47 -1.93
CA GLN A 33 5.14 10.79 -2.83
C GLN A 33 4.92 9.69 -3.87
N GLN A 34 5.99 9.15 -4.46
CA GLN A 34 5.89 8.03 -5.40
C GLN A 34 5.33 6.77 -4.72
N ILE A 35 5.79 6.46 -3.50
CA ILE A 35 5.24 5.35 -2.69
C ILE A 35 3.74 5.53 -2.48
N GLN A 36 3.31 6.73 -2.05
CA GLN A 36 1.90 7.01 -1.85
C GLN A 36 1.08 6.83 -3.13
N CYS A 37 1.57 7.33 -4.27
CA CYS A 37 0.90 7.14 -5.56
C CYS A 37 0.82 5.67 -5.98
N ILE A 38 1.90 4.91 -5.83
CA ILE A 38 1.92 3.47 -6.16
C ILE A 38 0.87 2.71 -5.34
N ILE A 39 0.83 2.96 -4.02
CA ILE A 39 -0.14 2.28 -3.13
C ILE A 39 -1.56 2.63 -3.55
N LYS A 40 -1.87 3.92 -3.72
CA LYS A 40 -3.23 4.36 -4.12
C LYS A 40 -3.67 3.79 -5.47
N ASN A 41 -2.76 3.72 -6.45
CA ASN A 41 -3.07 3.25 -7.81
C ASN A 41 -3.09 1.73 -7.95
N SER A 42 -2.58 0.99 -6.95
CA SER A 42 -2.61 -0.47 -6.94
C SER A 42 -3.77 -1.05 -6.14
N CYS A 43 -4.46 -0.25 -5.33
CA CYS A 43 -5.56 -0.73 -4.50
C CYS A 43 -6.65 -1.42 -5.33
N THR A 44 -7.16 -2.53 -4.80
CA THR A 44 -8.37 -3.18 -5.29
C THR A 44 -9.59 -2.36 -4.88
N PRO A 45 -10.45 -1.92 -5.82
CA PRO A 45 -11.65 -1.16 -5.49
C PRO A 45 -12.58 -1.93 -4.55
N LEU A 46 -13.15 -1.22 -3.57
CA LEU A 46 -14.15 -1.77 -2.66
C LEU A 46 -15.51 -1.08 -2.88
N PRO A 47 -16.65 -1.77 -2.71
CA PRO A 47 -17.98 -1.23 -2.96
C PRO A 47 -18.48 -0.35 -1.79
N TYR A 48 -17.64 0.57 -1.30
CA TYR A 48 -17.96 1.49 -0.21
C TYR A 48 -17.60 2.92 -0.61
N ASN A 49 -18.11 3.90 0.15
CA ASN A 49 -17.81 5.30 -0.10
C ASN A 49 -16.31 5.60 0.09
N ALA A 50 -15.77 6.52 -0.71
CA ALA A 50 -14.34 6.88 -0.68
C ALA A 50 -13.89 7.49 0.66
N VAL A 51 -14.80 8.07 1.44
CA VAL A 51 -14.48 8.58 2.79
C VAL A 51 -14.16 7.43 3.76
N SER A 52 -14.77 6.26 3.56
CA SER A 52 -14.57 5.07 4.40
C SER A 52 -13.38 4.22 3.96
N VAL A 53 -13.12 4.10 2.65
CA VAL A 53 -12.10 3.15 2.13
C VAL A 53 -10.97 3.79 1.34
N GLY A 54 -11.01 5.11 1.11
CA GLY A 54 -10.03 5.80 0.27
C GLY A 54 -9.96 5.18 -1.12
N SER A 55 -8.76 4.75 -1.52
CA SER A 55 -8.50 4.09 -2.80
C SER A 55 -8.90 2.61 -2.84
N GLY A 56 -9.33 2.01 -1.72
CA GLY A 56 -9.74 0.61 -1.63
C GLY A 56 -8.75 -0.27 -0.85
N LEU A 57 -8.87 -1.59 -1.03
CA LEU A 57 -8.04 -2.58 -0.34
C LEU A 57 -6.63 -2.59 -0.90
N VAL A 58 -5.63 -2.61 -0.03
CA VAL A 58 -4.22 -2.70 -0.44
C VAL A 58 -3.94 -4.00 -1.22
N ASP A 59 -3.29 -3.87 -2.38
CA ASP A 59 -2.75 -4.99 -3.15
C ASP A 59 -1.21 -4.90 -3.23
N CYS A 60 -0.54 -5.67 -2.38
CA CYS A 60 0.91 -5.68 -2.29
C CYS A 60 1.58 -6.17 -3.59
N LEU A 61 0.99 -7.13 -4.30
CA LEU A 61 1.60 -7.71 -5.49
C LEU A 61 1.58 -6.70 -6.64
N THR A 62 0.44 -6.06 -6.87
CA THR A 62 0.30 -5.01 -7.90
C THR A 62 1.19 -3.82 -7.57
N ALA A 63 1.25 -3.39 -6.30
CA ALA A 63 2.13 -2.31 -5.86
C ALA A 63 3.61 -2.59 -6.15
N VAL A 64 4.11 -3.80 -5.83
CA VAL A 64 5.51 -4.19 -6.07
C VAL A 64 5.83 -4.28 -7.57
N LYS A 65 4.88 -4.75 -8.39
CA LYS A 65 5.02 -4.74 -9.86
C LYS A 65 5.16 -3.32 -10.39
N LEU A 66 4.33 -2.38 -9.91
CA LEU A 66 4.42 -0.97 -10.29
C LEU A 66 5.75 -0.33 -9.87
N ALA A 67 6.23 -0.62 -8.65
CA ALA A 67 7.53 -0.13 -8.16
C ALA A 67 8.73 -0.61 -9.00
N SER A 68 8.58 -1.74 -9.71
CA SER A 68 9.61 -2.30 -10.59
C SER A 68 9.65 -1.64 -11.98
N ASN A 69 8.55 -1.00 -12.40
CA ASN A 69 8.31 -0.60 -13.79
C ASN A 69 8.17 0.92 -13.99
N ILE A 70 8.79 1.76 -13.14
CA ILE A 70 8.63 3.23 -13.25
C ILE A 70 9.49 3.78 -14.39
N ALA A 71 9.00 3.57 -15.61
CA ALA A 71 9.00 4.56 -16.69
C ALA A 71 7.66 5.36 -16.70
N TYR A 72 6.90 5.33 -15.61
CA TYR A 72 5.69 6.14 -15.44
C TYR A 72 6.11 7.59 -15.16
N LYS A 73 6.07 8.42 -16.20
CA LYS A 73 6.13 9.88 -16.08
C LYS A 73 4.88 10.36 -15.35
N PHE A 74 5.11 11.10 -14.27
CA PHE A 74 4.11 11.88 -13.55
C PHE A 74 3.85 13.18 -14.30
#